data_AF-A0A0C1FMH8-F1
#
_entry.id   AF-A0A0C1FMH8-F1
#
_cell.length_a   1.000
_cell.length_b   1.000
_cell.length_c   1.000
_cell.angle_alpha   90.00
_cell.angle_beta   90.00
_cell.angle_gamma   90.00
#
_symmetry.space_group_name_H-M   'P 1'
#
loop_
_entity.id
_entity.type
_entity.pdbx_description
1 polymer ?
#
loop_
_entity_poly.entity_id
_entity_poly.type
_entity_poly.pdbx_seq_one_letter_code
_entity_poly.pdbx_strand_id
1 'polypeptide(L)'
;MLSNCYVALSVAADYNYTATKNEVMRDSIIYYLNRAEQLYQQHGQDVAHKTYAIVCINSADYYVRFFPETDKQAKNHAIRYAGMAEEVMRNAVNGEEIRANSLGILSEFAKRDKNMPMVEAYLQQAYSIMKSQETPYYPTLITVATGLAGLYEQQGDFQKALVFQQKITEYNKKLFDQKQVLNAQKLEIQYESEKKNNEVKLLKQSEKYARQQQYLYIGIAIASLLGLVFMFRSYHFRLRYSIQRERELDLEKQEAELQARLEKEEQSRLKAEQQLLESQQQQLQKEMMASKLQLAHKKEMLFQIKERLGTNSTLNINKIWNEELLLDHDFEQAKFQIQEVHPDFFTLLIQQAQQKLTTLDLKLCAYLHLNMDTKKIAQILHIEAKSVRMSRYRIKQKLGLSKEDDLNIFLQHIGTKQV
;
A
#
# COMPACT_ATOMS: atom_id res chain seq x y z
N MET A 1 13.28 -44.90 48.04
CA MET A 1 11.93 -44.33 47.76
C MET A 1 10.81 -45.38 47.91
N LEU A 2 10.97 -46.60 47.39
CA LEU A 2 9.93 -47.65 47.45
C LEU A 2 9.45 -47.99 48.88
N SER A 3 10.35 -48.08 49.86
CA SER A 3 9.98 -48.34 51.27
C SER A 3 9.03 -47.26 51.83
N ASN A 4 9.26 -45.97 51.51
CA ASN A 4 8.34 -44.88 51.89
C ASN A 4 6.95 -45.05 51.26
N CYS A 5 6.88 -45.53 50.01
CA CYS A 5 5.60 -45.79 49.35
C CYS A 5 4.82 -46.90 50.06
N TYR A 6 5.49 -47.98 50.48
CA TYR A 6 4.84 -49.05 51.25
C TYR A 6 4.35 -48.55 52.62
N VAL A 7 5.13 -47.72 53.32
CA VAL A 7 4.65 -47.07 54.56
C VAL A 7 3.42 -46.19 54.30
N ALA A 8 3.41 -45.39 53.23
CA ALA A 8 2.25 -44.58 52.89
C ALA A 8 1.02 -45.43 52.57
N LEU A 9 1.20 -46.55 51.86
CA LEU A 9 0.14 -47.50 51.55
C LEU A 9 -0.40 -48.19 52.80
N SER A 10 0.45 -48.53 53.79
CA SER A 10 -0.01 -49.09 55.06
C SER A 10 -0.87 -48.09 55.84
N VAL A 11 -0.48 -46.82 55.87
CA VAL A 11 -1.25 -45.74 56.51
C VAL A 11 -2.59 -45.51 55.79
N ALA A 12 -2.58 -45.50 54.45
CA ALA A 12 -3.82 -45.38 53.67
C ALA A 12 -4.76 -46.57 53.91
N ALA A 13 -4.21 -47.79 53.99
CA ALA A 13 -4.97 -48.98 54.33
C ALA A 13 -5.59 -48.88 55.74
N ASP A 14 -4.85 -48.38 56.73
CA ASP A 14 -5.38 -48.17 58.09
C ASP A 14 -6.50 -47.13 58.14
N TYR A 15 -6.34 -46.02 57.41
CA TYR A 15 -7.40 -45.02 57.28
C TYR A 15 -8.68 -45.63 56.67
N ASN A 16 -8.53 -46.38 55.58
CA ASN A 16 -9.64 -47.04 54.92
C ASN A 16 -10.28 -48.11 55.80
N TYR A 17 -9.50 -48.90 56.53
CA TYR A 17 -10.02 -49.85 57.51
C TYR A 17 -10.82 -49.13 58.60
N THR A 18 -10.30 -48.01 59.13
CA THR A 18 -10.96 -47.26 60.19
C THR A 18 -12.32 -46.74 59.75
N ALA A 19 -12.42 -46.27 58.49
CA ALA A 19 -13.65 -45.77 57.88
C ALA A 19 -14.65 -46.88 57.49
N THR A 20 -14.18 -48.01 56.97
CA THR A 20 -15.03 -49.03 56.32
C THR A 20 -15.20 -50.31 57.12
N LYS A 21 -14.31 -50.58 58.08
CA LYS A 21 -14.16 -51.86 58.79
C LYS A 21 -13.92 -53.07 57.87
N ASN A 22 -13.42 -52.85 56.67
CA ASN A 22 -13.13 -53.92 55.71
C ASN A 22 -11.85 -54.67 56.10
N GLU A 23 -11.97 -55.96 56.44
CA GLU A 23 -10.84 -56.81 56.87
C GLU A 23 -9.71 -56.93 55.83
N VAL A 24 -10.01 -56.81 54.53
CA VAL A 24 -8.97 -56.77 53.49
C VAL A 24 -8.05 -55.56 53.67
N MET A 25 -8.62 -54.43 54.10
CA MET A 25 -7.83 -53.23 54.41
C MET A 25 -6.99 -53.44 55.67
N ARG A 26 -7.51 -54.14 56.69
CA ARG A 26 -6.74 -54.52 57.88
C ARG A 26 -5.53 -55.38 57.51
N ASP A 27 -5.73 -56.42 56.71
CA ASP A 27 -4.65 -57.33 56.30
C ASP A 27 -3.62 -56.62 55.40
N SER A 28 -4.07 -55.64 54.62
CA SER A 28 -3.19 -54.80 53.79
C SER A 28 -2.22 -53.95 54.61
N ILE A 29 -2.59 -53.53 55.83
CA ILE A 29 -1.71 -52.75 56.72
C ILE A 29 -0.41 -53.52 56.97
N ILE A 30 -0.53 -54.73 57.53
CA ILE A 30 0.64 -55.54 57.89
C ILE A 30 1.36 -56.07 56.65
N TYR A 31 0.66 -56.34 55.56
CA TYR A 31 1.27 -56.71 54.29
C TYR A 31 2.27 -55.64 53.81
N TYR A 32 1.85 -54.38 53.75
CA TYR A 32 2.72 -53.30 53.29
C TYR A 32 3.85 -53.00 54.28
N LEU A 33 3.60 -53.10 55.58
CA LEU A 33 4.66 -52.98 56.59
C LEU A 33 5.74 -54.07 56.43
N ASN A 34 5.34 -55.33 56.23
CA ASN A 34 6.26 -56.43 55.99
C ASN A 34 7.08 -56.24 54.71
N ARG A 35 6.48 -55.68 53.64
CA ARG A 35 7.20 -55.33 52.41
C ARG A 35 8.25 -54.24 52.65
N ALA A 36 7.91 -53.22 53.44
CA ALA A 36 8.84 -52.14 53.79
C ALA A 36 9.98 -52.65 54.67
N GLU A 37 9.70 -53.55 55.62
CA GLU A 37 10.70 -54.23 56.45
C GLU A 37 11.63 -55.09 55.60
N GLN A 38 11.09 -55.92 54.70
CA GLN A 38 11.90 -56.77 53.82
C GLN A 38 12.88 -55.95 52.98
N LEU A 39 12.44 -54.80 52.45
CA LEU A 39 13.33 -53.91 51.72
C LEU A 39 14.45 -53.35 52.59
N TYR A 40 14.18 -53.00 53.84
CA TYR A 40 15.22 -52.55 54.76
C TYR A 40 16.22 -53.68 55.07
N GLN A 41 15.76 -54.92 55.25
CA GLN A 41 16.63 -56.06 55.49
C GLN A 41 17.55 -56.36 54.29
N GLN A 42 17.03 -56.21 53.06
CA GLN A 42 17.78 -56.48 51.82
C GLN A 42 18.68 -55.31 51.40
N HIS A 43 18.25 -54.09 51.67
CA HIS A 43 18.87 -52.86 51.17
C HIS A 43 19.02 -51.79 52.26
N GLY A 44 19.49 -52.19 53.45
CA GLY A 44 19.49 -51.32 54.64
C GLY A 44 20.32 -50.04 54.52
N GLN A 45 21.28 -49.98 53.61
CA GLN A 45 22.05 -48.76 53.31
C GLN A 45 21.25 -47.74 52.46
N ASP A 46 20.28 -48.22 51.67
CA ASP A 46 19.48 -47.40 50.75
C ASP A 46 18.12 -46.98 51.33
N VAL A 47 17.73 -47.56 52.46
CA VAL A 47 16.50 -47.24 53.17
C VAL A 47 16.83 -46.44 54.42
N ALA A 48 16.28 -45.23 54.51
CA ALA A 48 16.51 -44.36 55.65
C ALA A 48 16.09 -45.04 56.96
N HIS A 49 16.96 -44.99 57.98
CA HIS A 49 16.69 -45.52 59.32
C HIS A 49 15.37 -45.01 59.90
N LYS A 50 15.04 -43.73 59.67
CA LYS A 50 13.76 -43.14 60.09
C LYS A 50 12.55 -43.84 59.46
N THR A 51 12.62 -44.17 58.16
CA THR A 51 11.56 -44.91 57.47
C THR A 51 11.35 -46.28 58.10
N TYR A 52 12.44 -46.99 58.36
CA TYR A 52 12.37 -48.30 59.00
C TYR A 52 11.83 -48.23 60.42
N ALA A 53 12.25 -47.24 61.21
CA ALA A 53 11.73 -47.06 62.55
C ALA A 53 10.22 -46.76 62.58
N ILE A 54 9.70 -46.03 61.57
CA ILE A 54 8.25 -45.85 61.40
C ILE A 54 7.56 -47.18 61.06
N VAL A 55 8.15 -48.02 60.21
CA VAL A 55 7.64 -49.38 59.93
C VAL A 55 7.53 -50.17 61.23
N CYS A 56 8.57 -50.13 62.06
CA CYS A 56 8.60 -50.80 63.34
C CYS A 56 7.52 -50.28 64.30
N ILE A 57 7.36 -48.96 64.48
CA ILE A 57 6.28 -48.38 65.30
C ILE A 57 4.91 -48.83 64.81
N ASN A 58 4.65 -48.71 63.51
CA ASN A 58 3.34 -49.06 62.93
C ASN A 58 3.07 -50.56 63.06
N SER A 59 4.10 -51.40 62.97
CA SER A 59 3.98 -52.84 63.19
C SER A 59 3.66 -53.15 64.65
N ALA A 60 4.31 -52.45 65.59
CA ALA A 60 4.01 -52.58 67.01
C ALA A 60 2.57 -52.15 67.34
N ASP A 61 2.12 -51.01 66.82
CA ASP A 61 0.75 -50.51 66.97
C ASP A 61 -0.29 -51.48 66.39
N TYR A 62 -0.01 -52.04 65.20
CA TYR A 62 -0.86 -53.05 64.58
C TYR A 62 -1.11 -54.25 65.51
N TYR A 63 -0.05 -54.79 66.12
CA TYR A 63 -0.19 -55.89 67.09
C TYR A 63 -0.91 -55.47 68.37
N VAL A 64 -0.71 -54.23 68.84
CA VAL A 64 -1.41 -53.69 70.03
C VAL A 64 -2.91 -53.56 69.77
N ARG A 65 -3.30 -53.12 68.57
CA ARG A 65 -4.68 -52.75 68.22
C ARG A 65 -5.54 -53.92 67.79
N PHE A 66 -4.97 -54.90 67.07
CA PHE A 66 -5.75 -55.94 66.40
C PHE A 66 -5.69 -57.32 67.07
N PHE A 67 -4.85 -57.51 68.09
CA PHE A 67 -4.71 -58.79 68.78
C PHE A 67 -5.16 -58.69 70.24
N PRO A 68 -5.73 -59.77 70.80
CA PRO A 68 -6.16 -59.78 72.19
C PRO A 68 -4.96 -59.71 73.14
N GLU A 69 -5.15 -59.14 74.33
CA GLU A 69 -4.08 -59.00 75.34
C GLU A 69 -3.51 -60.34 75.82
N THR A 70 -4.27 -61.42 75.65
CA THR A 70 -3.85 -62.80 75.99
C THR A 70 -2.91 -63.43 74.97
N ASP A 71 -2.76 -62.84 73.78
CA ASP A 71 -1.87 -63.35 72.74
C ASP A 71 -0.41 -62.97 73.03
N LYS A 72 0.30 -63.93 73.64
CA LYS A 72 1.72 -63.79 73.98
C LYS A 72 2.61 -63.59 72.76
N GLN A 73 2.25 -64.17 71.61
CA GLN A 73 3.07 -64.06 70.41
C GLN A 73 2.93 -62.68 69.79
N ALA A 74 1.71 -62.15 69.65
CA ALA A 74 1.46 -60.79 69.19
C ALA A 74 2.14 -59.76 70.11
N LYS A 75 2.03 -59.95 71.43
CA LYS A 75 2.74 -59.14 72.43
C LYS A 75 4.25 -59.13 72.21
N ASN A 76 4.87 -60.30 72.03
CA ASN A 76 6.32 -60.39 71.81
C ASN A 76 6.75 -59.69 70.51
N HIS A 77 5.96 -59.80 69.44
CA HIS A 77 6.22 -59.05 68.21
C HIS A 77 6.15 -57.55 68.44
N ALA A 78 5.11 -57.06 69.12
CA ALA A 78 4.93 -55.64 69.38
C ALA A 78 6.09 -55.05 70.20
N ILE A 79 6.51 -55.73 71.27
CA ILE A 79 7.66 -55.32 72.09
C ILE A 79 8.94 -55.33 71.26
N ARG A 80 9.16 -56.36 70.44
CA ARG A 80 10.33 -56.46 69.56
C ARG A 80 10.38 -55.26 68.61
N TYR A 81 9.29 -54.98 67.90
CA TYR A 81 9.23 -53.88 66.95
C TYR A 81 9.39 -52.51 67.63
N ALA A 82 8.77 -52.29 68.79
CA ALA A 82 8.98 -51.06 69.55
C ALA A 82 10.45 -50.91 70.01
N GLY A 83 11.09 -51.99 70.47
CA GLY A 83 12.52 -51.98 70.81
C GLY A 83 13.43 -51.67 69.63
N MET A 84 13.15 -52.25 68.46
CA MET A 84 13.91 -51.99 67.24
C MET A 84 13.79 -50.53 66.78
N ALA A 85 12.60 -49.94 66.88
CA ALA A 85 12.40 -48.52 66.57
C ALA A 85 13.20 -47.60 67.50
N GLU A 86 13.26 -47.92 68.80
CA GLU A 86 14.07 -47.18 69.77
C GLU A 86 15.56 -47.30 69.46
N GLU A 87 16.04 -48.52 69.18
CA GLU A 87 17.45 -48.80 68.93
C GLU A 87 17.94 -48.11 67.65
N VAL A 88 17.20 -48.27 66.55
CA VAL A 88 17.53 -47.70 65.23
C VAL A 88 17.62 -46.17 65.29
N MET A 89 16.78 -45.54 66.10
CA MET A 89 16.77 -44.08 66.22
C MET A 89 17.63 -43.52 67.34
N ARG A 90 18.30 -44.36 68.15
CA ARG A 90 19.04 -43.93 69.35
C ARG A 90 20.08 -42.83 69.08
N ASN A 91 20.79 -42.94 67.97
CA ASN A 91 21.84 -42.00 67.54
C ASN A 91 21.46 -41.25 66.26
N ALA A 92 20.20 -41.35 65.83
CA ALA A 92 19.74 -40.72 64.60
C ALA A 92 19.30 -39.28 64.86
N VAL A 93 19.62 -38.39 63.91
CA VAL A 93 19.19 -36.99 63.95
C VAL A 93 17.66 -36.92 63.91
N ASN A 94 17.05 -36.15 64.82
CA ASN A 94 15.59 -36.01 64.95
C ASN A 94 14.86 -37.34 65.22
N GLY A 95 15.50 -38.26 65.96
CA GLY A 95 14.95 -39.56 66.34
C GLY A 95 14.14 -39.58 67.63
N GLU A 96 14.19 -38.51 68.41
CA GLU A 96 13.65 -38.39 69.76
C GLU A 96 12.15 -38.70 69.82
N GLU A 97 11.35 -38.21 68.86
CA GLU A 97 9.91 -38.45 68.81
C GLU A 97 9.58 -39.94 68.61
N ILE A 98 10.28 -40.59 67.68
CA ILE A 98 10.10 -42.03 67.42
C ILE A 98 10.51 -42.84 68.66
N ARG A 99 11.61 -42.45 69.31
CA ARG A 99 12.06 -43.10 70.54
C ARG A 99 11.03 -42.93 71.66
N ALA A 100 10.50 -41.74 71.86
CA ALA A 100 9.46 -41.47 72.85
C ALA A 100 8.17 -42.26 72.58
N ASN A 101 7.73 -42.34 71.32
CA ASN A 101 6.58 -43.16 70.93
C ASN A 101 6.82 -44.65 71.20
N SER A 102 8.02 -45.15 70.89
CA SER A 102 8.42 -46.53 71.14
C SER A 102 8.38 -46.87 72.63
N LEU A 103 8.92 -45.97 73.47
CA LEU A 103 8.85 -46.09 74.93
C LEU A 103 7.41 -46.02 75.47
N GLY A 104 6.54 -45.22 74.84
CA GLY A 104 5.11 -45.21 75.14
C GLY A 104 4.45 -46.58 74.90
N ILE A 105 4.74 -47.22 73.76
CA ILE A 105 4.23 -48.57 73.46
C ILE A 105 4.77 -49.59 74.48
N LEU A 106 6.06 -49.55 74.80
CA LEU A 106 6.67 -50.43 75.81
C LEU A 106 6.06 -50.21 77.21
N SER A 107 5.75 -48.97 77.56
CA SER A 107 5.04 -48.59 78.79
C SER A 107 3.65 -49.22 78.86
N GLU A 108 2.87 -49.20 77.79
CA GLU A 108 1.54 -49.83 77.77
C GLU A 108 1.63 -51.35 77.98
N PHE A 109 2.63 -52.02 77.42
CA PHE A 109 2.86 -53.45 77.69
C PHE A 109 3.31 -53.72 79.14
N ALA A 110 4.20 -52.90 79.69
CA ALA A 110 4.60 -53.00 81.09
C ALA A 110 3.40 -52.80 82.03
N LYS A 111 2.48 -51.90 81.67
CA LYS A 111 1.24 -51.65 82.42
C LYS A 111 0.29 -52.84 82.38
N ARG A 112 0.11 -53.47 81.21
CA ARG A 112 -0.66 -54.74 81.07
C ARG A 112 -0.07 -55.86 81.95
N ASP A 113 1.25 -55.90 82.08
CA ASP A 113 1.97 -56.84 82.95
C ASP A 113 1.93 -56.46 84.44
N LYS A 114 1.30 -55.33 84.79
CA LYS A 114 1.27 -54.75 86.14
C LYS A 114 2.68 -54.44 86.67
N ASN A 115 3.67 -54.28 85.79
CA ASN A 115 5.04 -53.92 86.15
C ASN A 115 5.18 -52.39 86.23
N MET A 116 4.60 -51.81 87.28
CA MET A 116 4.58 -50.35 87.49
C MET A 116 5.97 -49.69 87.51
N PRO A 117 7.04 -50.31 88.04
CA PRO A 117 8.39 -49.74 87.94
C PRO A 117 8.88 -49.58 86.50
N MET A 118 8.57 -50.53 85.61
CA MET A 118 8.93 -50.42 84.19
C MET A 118 8.08 -49.38 83.46
N VAL A 119 6.80 -49.23 83.83
CA VAL A 119 5.94 -48.15 83.31
C VAL A 119 6.57 -46.78 83.63
N GLU A 120 6.94 -46.57 84.90
CA GLU A 120 7.60 -45.32 85.32
C GLU A 120 8.92 -45.10 84.57
N ALA A 121 9.76 -46.13 84.46
CA ALA A 121 11.05 -46.03 83.78
C ALA A 121 10.90 -45.63 82.30
N TYR A 122 10.00 -46.28 81.56
CA TYR A 122 9.78 -45.98 80.15
C TYR A 122 9.21 -44.58 79.95
N LEU A 123 8.23 -44.17 80.75
CA LEU A 123 7.63 -42.84 80.65
C LEU A 123 8.62 -41.73 81.06
N GLN A 124 9.41 -41.92 82.11
CA GLN A 124 10.45 -40.97 82.50
C GLN A 124 11.55 -40.86 81.44
N GLN A 125 11.95 -41.97 80.83
CA GLN A 125 12.90 -41.96 79.73
C GLN A 125 12.34 -41.19 78.52
N ALA A 126 11.09 -41.47 78.13
CA ALA A 126 10.42 -40.76 77.04
C ALA A 126 10.33 -39.24 77.33
N TYR A 127 9.98 -38.87 78.57
CA TYR A 127 9.90 -37.48 78.99
C TYR A 127 11.26 -36.78 78.91
N SER A 128 12.34 -37.44 79.37
CA SER A 128 13.69 -36.89 79.33
C SER A 128 14.17 -36.62 77.90
N ILE A 129 13.93 -37.56 76.98
CA ILE A 129 14.29 -37.46 75.56
C ILE A 129 13.56 -36.29 74.89
N MET A 130 12.25 -36.16 75.15
CA MET A 130 11.47 -35.09 74.55
C MET A 130 11.80 -33.72 75.13
N LYS A 131 12.14 -33.66 76.43
CA LYS A 131 12.51 -32.42 77.11
C LYS A 131 13.89 -31.89 76.70
N SER A 132 14.81 -32.77 76.29
CA SER A 132 16.16 -32.37 75.87
C SER A 132 16.26 -31.77 74.47
N GLN A 133 15.16 -31.75 73.71
CA GLN A 133 15.13 -31.16 72.37
C GLN A 133 15.31 -29.64 72.42
N GLU A 134 16.06 -29.08 71.47
CA GLU A 134 16.22 -27.63 71.28
C GLU A 134 14.87 -26.95 71.04
N THR A 135 14.02 -27.58 70.22
CA THR A 135 12.62 -27.16 70.01
C THR A 135 11.69 -28.28 70.46
N PRO A 136 11.17 -28.24 71.70
CA PRO A 136 10.34 -29.30 72.22
C PRO A 136 9.04 -29.49 71.43
N TYR A 137 8.76 -30.71 71.02
CA TYR A 137 7.46 -31.06 70.45
C TYR A 137 6.42 -31.27 71.55
N TYR A 138 5.70 -30.19 71.89
CA TYR A 138 4.75 -30.16 73.00
C TYR A 138 3.63 -31.22 72.96
N PRO A 139 3.06 -31.63 71.81
CA PRO A 139 2.04 -32.67 71.79
C PRO A 139 2.49 -33.97 72.45
N THR A 140 3.68 -34.47 72.11
CA THR A 140 4.23 -35.69 72.71
C THR A 140 4.62 -35.49 74.17
N LEU A 141 5.16 -34.32 74.55
CA LEU A 141 5.42 -33.98 75.96
C LEU A 141 4.14 -33.99 76.81
N ILE A 142 3.02 -33.50 76.28
CA ILE A 142 1.72 -33.52 76.95
C ILE A 142 1.26 -34.97 77.14
N THR A 143 1.32 -35.80 76.10
CA THR A 143 0.95 -37.22 76.19
C THR A 143 1.77 -37.97 77.24
N VAL A 144 3.10 -37.81 77.22
CA VAL A 144 3.99 -38.49 78.19
C VAL A 144 3.77 -37.96 79.61
N ALA A 145 3.63 -36.65 79.79
CA ALA A 145 3.34 -36.06 81.10
C ALA A 145 1.98 -36.50 81.65
N THR A 146 1.00 -36.72 80.78
CA THR A 146 -0.33 -37.25 81.15
C THR A 146 -0.22 -38.70 81.62
N GLY A 147 0.58 -39.52 80.94
CA GLY A 147 0.91 -40.87 81.39
C GLY A 147 1.55 -40.90 82.78
N LEU A 148 2.55 -40.03 83.03
CA LEU A 148 3.21 -39.91 84.33
C LEU A 148 2.27 -39.40 85.43
N ALA A 149 1.46 -38.39 85.14
CA ALA A 149 0.48 -37.87 86.10
C ALA A 149 -0.50 -38.96 86.53
N GLY A 150 -1.09 -39.69 85.57
CA GLY A 150 -2.01 -40.78 85.84
C GLY A 150 -1.36 -41.96 86.56
N LEU A 151 -0.09 -42.28 86.26
CA LEU A 151 0.65 -43.31 86.98
C LEU A 151 0.83 -42.95 88.46
N TYR A 152 1.29 -41.72 88.74
CA TYR A 152 1.52 -41.29 90.12
C TYR A 152 0.21 -41.13 90.90
N GLU A 153 -0.87 -40.70 90.25
CA GLU A 153 -2.20 -40.68 90.85
C GLU A 153 -2.65 -42.09 91.26
N GLN A 154 -2.46 -43.09 90.39
CA GLN A 154 -2.79 -44.50 90.70
C GLN A 154 -1.94 -45.07 91.84
N GLN A 155 -0.70 -44.59 92.01
CA GLN A 155 0.19 -44.97 93.09
C GLN A 155 -0.09 -44.22 94.41
N GLY A 156 -0.96 -43.21 94.40
CA GLY A 156 -1.22 -42.32 95.54
C GLY A 156 -0.15 -41.25 95.78
N ASP A 157 0.83 -41.10 94.88
CA ASP A 157 1.83 -40.03 94.91
C ASP A 157 1.26 -38.75 94.28
N PHE A 158 0.30 -38.15 94.97
CA PHE A 158 -0.38 -36.95 94.50
C PHE A 158 0.55 -35.75 94.32
N GLN A 159 1.70 -35.74 95.01
CA GLN A 159 2.69 -34.67 94.86
C GLN A 159 3.34 -34.73 93.48
N LYS A 160 3.84 -35.90 93.04
CA LYS A 160 4.37 -36.04 91.69
C LYS A 160 3.29 -35.91 90.63
N ALA A 161 2.09 -36.44 90.87
CA ALA A 161 0.96 -36.29 89.95
C ALA A 161 0.66 -34.80 89.68
N LEU A 162 0.62 -33.98 90.74
CA LEU A 162 0.39 -32.54 90.62
C LEU A 162 1.50 -31.82 89.85
N VAL A 163 2.77 -32.20 90.05
CA VAL A 163 3.90 -31.65 89.29
C VAL A 163 3.73 -31.88 87.79
N PHE A 164 3.37 -33.11 87.39
CA PHE A 164 3.12 -33.40 85.97
C PHE A 164 1.85 -32.74 85.46
N GLN A 165 0.81 -32.60 86.28
CA GLN A 165 -0.39 -31.84 85.94
C GLN A 165 -0.07 -30.36 85.62
N GLN A 166 0.77 -29.72 86.44
CA GLN A 166 1.23 -28.34 86.17
C GLN A 166 2.03 -28.26 84.87
N LYS A 167 2.85 -29.28 84.57
CA LYS A 167 3.58 -29.37 83.29
C LYS A 167 2.64 -29.51 82.10
N ILE A 168 1.58 -30.30 82.20
CA ILE A 168 0.56 -30.42 81.16
C ILE A 168 -0.08 -29.05 80.89
N THR A 169 -0.44 -28.29 81.93
CA THR A 169 -0.98 -26.93 81.77
C THR A 169 0.02 -25.99 81.09
N GLU A 170 1.29 -26.03 81.51
CA GLU A 170 2.38 -25.24 80.91
C GLU A 170 2.55 -25.56 79.42
N TYR A 171 2.62 -26.84 79.07
CA TYR A 171 2.82 -27.28 77.69
C TYR A 171 1.62 -27.01 76.79
N ASN A 172 0.39 -27.15 77.31
CA ASN A 172 -0.81 -26.77 76.57
C ASN A 172 -0.82 -25.28 76.23
N LYS A 173 -0.42 -24.41 77.17
CA LYS A 173 -0.27 -22.98 76.90
C LYS A 173 0.76 -22.72 75.80
N LYS A 174 1.95 -23.31 75.91
CA LYS A 174 3.01 -23.17 74.90
C LYS A 174 2.59 -23.69 73.52
N LEU A 175 1.88 -24.82 73.47
CA LEU A 175 1.32 -25.37 72.24
C LEU A 175 0.27 -24.45 71.61
N PHE A 176 -0.60 -23.86 72.44
CA PHE A 176 -1.58 -22.88 71.98
C PHE A 176 -0.91 -21.65 71.37
N ASP A 177 0.08 -21.09 72.07
CA ASP A 177 0.84 -19.92 71.59
C ASP A 177 1.55 -20.25 70.26
N GLN A 178 2.20 -21.42 70.14
CA GLN A 178 2.81 -21.87 68.90
C GLN A 178 1.80 -22.02 67.75
N LYS A 179 0.62 -22.59 68.00
CA LYS A 179 -0.44 -22.72 66.99
C LYS A 179 -0.96 -21.36 66.54
N GLN A 180 -1.09 -20.40 67.45
CA GLN A 180 -1.52 -19.04 67.12
C GLN A 180 -0.50 -18.33 66.23
N VAL A 181 0.80 -18.44 66.55
CA VAL A 181 1.87 -17.90 65.71
C VAL A 181 1.87 -18.54 64.32
N LEU A 182 1.77 -19.86 64.24
CA LEU A 182 1.72 -20.58 62.96
C LEU A 182 0.49 -20.20 62.12
N ASN A 183 -0.67 -20.06 62.75
CA ASN A 183 -1.90 -19.63 62.07
C ASN A 183 -1.81 -18.18 61.58
N ALA A 184 -1.22 -17.28 62.36
CA ALA A 184 -0.98 -15.90 61.95
C ALA A 184 -0.05 -15.83 60.74
N GLN A 185 1.07 -16.55 60.77
CA GLN A 185 2.00 -16.66 59.63
C GLN A 185 1.31 -17.24 58.38
N LYS A 186 0.50 -18.29 58.55
CA LYS A 186 -0.27 -18.88 57.45
C LYS A 186 -1.24 -17.87 56.84
N LEU A 187 -1.94 -17.09 57.67
CA LEU A 187 -2.87 -16.07 57.22
C LEU A 187 -2.15 -14.92 56.50
N GLU A 188 -0.99 -14.51 57.00
CA GLU A 188 -0.13 -13.50 56.36
C GLU A 188 0.33 -13.96 54.97
N ILE A 189 0.85 -15.18 54.86
CA ILE A 189 1.25 -15.78 53.58
C ILE A 189 0.07 -15.85 52.61
N GLN A 190 -1.12 -16.24 53.08
CA GLN A 190 -2.33 -16.28 52.26
C GLN A 190 -2.72 -14.89 51.76
N TYR A 191 -2.70 -13.89 52.64
CA TYR A 191 -3.01 -12.50 52.32
C TYR A 191 -2.03 -11.93 51.28
N GLU A 192 -0.71 -12.11 51.49
CA GLU A 192 0.30 -11.66 50.54
C GLU A 192 0.17 -12.37 49.18
N SER A 193 -0.10 -13.67 49.19
CA SER A 193 -0.35 -14.45 47.97
C SER A 193 -1.57 -13.93 47.23
N GLU A 194 -2.66 -13.61 47.94
CA GLU A 194 -3.87 -13.06 47.33
C GLU A 194 -3.61 -11.67 46.73
N LYS A 195 -2.90 -10.81 47.45
CA LYS A 195 -2.49 -9.48 46.96
C LYS A 195 -1.67 -9.58 45.67
N LYS A 196 -0.64 -10.45 45.64
CA LYS A 196 0.18 -10.69 44.43
C LYS A 196 -0.66 -11.26 43.29
N ASN A 197 -1.56 -12.21 43.57
CA ASN A 197 -2.44 -12.76 42.55
C ASN A 197 -3.37 -11.70 41.94
N ASN A 198 -3.89 -10.79 42.75
CA ASN A 198 -4.72 -9.68 42.27
C ASN A 198 -3.93 -8.67 41.43
N GLU A 199 -2.69 -8.37 41.82
CA GLU A 199 -1.78 -7.54 41.02
C GLU A 199 -1.47 -8.19 39.65
N VAL A 200 -1.16 -9.49 39.63
CA VAL A 200 -0.95 -10.25 38.39
C VAL A 200 -2.19 -10.23 37.49
N LYS A 201 -3.40 -10.34 38.06
CA LYS A 201 -4.64 -10.23 37.29
C LYS A 201 -4.79 -8.85 36.66
N LEU A 202 -4.51 -7.77 37.41
CA LEU A 202 -4.57 -6.40 36.89
C LEU A 202 -3.56 -6.18 35.77
N LEU A 203 -2.33 -6.64 35.94
CA LEU A 203 -1.29 -6.56 34.92
C LEU A 203 -1.71 -7.30 33.64
N LYS A 204 -2.24 -8.52 33.75
CA LYS A 204 -2.74 -9.29 32.60
C LYS A 204 -3.89 -8.58 31.88
N GLN A 205 -4.79 -7.92 32.62
CA GLN A 205 -5.85 -7.12 32.01
C GLN A 205 -5.27 -5.92 31.26
N SER A 206 -4.34 -5.18 31.87
CA SER A 206 -3.67 -4.04 31.22
C SER A 206 -2.91 -4.44 29.94
N GLU A 207 -2.22 -5.58 29.95
CA GLU A 207 -1.53 -6.13 28.78
C GLU A 207 -2.54 -6.51 27.67
N LYS A 208 -3.68 -7.11 28.04
CA LYS A 208 -4.73 -7.44 27.08
C LYS A 208 -5.31 -6.19 26.41
N TYR A 209 -5.57 -5.13 27.17
CA TYR A 209 -6.03 -3.85 26.62
C TYR A 209 -4.99 -3.23 25.68
N ALA A 210 -3.71 -3.25 26.05
CA ALA A 210 -2.63 -2.76 25.20
C ALA A 210 -2.54 -3.53 23.88
N ARG A 211 -2.65 -4.88 23.91
CA ARG A 211 -2.69 -5.70 22.69
C ARG A 211 -3.92 -5.40 21.82
N GLN A 212 -5.10 -5.21 22.42
CA GLN A 212 -6.30 -4.83 21.67
C GLN A 212 -6.15 -3.47 20.99
N GLN A 213 -5.59 -2.48 21.69
CA GLN A 213 -5.28 -1.18 21.11
C GLN A 213 -4.28 -1.31 19.96
N GLN A 214 -3.24 -2.12 20.12
CA GLN A 214 -2.25 -2.37 19.06
C GLN A 214 -2.89 -2.95 17.80
N TYR A 215 -3.79 -3.95 17.92
CA TYR A 215 -4.52 -4.48 16.77
C TYR A 215 -5.44 -3.46 16.11
N LEU A 216 -6.10 -2.61 16.90
CA LEU A 216 -6.95 -1.54 16.39
C LEU A 216 -6.13 -0.52 15.59
N TYR A 217 -4.96 -0.10 16.10
CA TYR A 217 -4.06 0.80 15.37
C TYR A 217 -3.52 0.19 14.08
N ILE A 218 -3.15 -1.09 14.08
CA ILE A 218 -2.75 -1.82 12.87
C ILE A 218 -3.90 -1.83 11.85
N GLY A 219 -5.12 -2.13 12.30
CA GLY A 219 -6.32 -2.14 11.45
C GLY A 219 -6.60 -0.78 10.82
N ILE A 220 -6.51 0.31 11.60
CA ILE A 220 -6.66 1.69 11.10
C ILE A 220 -5.58 1.99 10.06
N ALA A 221 -4.32 1.67 10.33
CA ALA A 221 -3.22 1.94 9.40
C ALA A 221 -3.41 1.21 8.05
N ILE A 222 -3.85 -0.04 8.07
CA ILE A 222 -4.16 -0.81 6.86
C ILE A 222 -5.34 -0.18 6.10
N ALA A 223 -6.41 0.19 6.81
CA ALA A 223 -7.58 0.82 6.19
C ALA A 223 -7.22 2.17 5.54
N SER A 224 -6.41 3.00 6.21
CA SER A 224 -5.90 4.25 5.66
C SER A 224 -5.04 4.03 4.42
N LEU A 225 -4.15 3.04 4.43
CA LEU A 225 -3.32 2.71 3.26
C LEU A 225 -4.18 2.27 2.06
N LEU A 226 -5.16 1.40 2.28
CA LEU A 226 -6.10 0.97 1.24
C LEU A 226 -6.90 2.15 0.68
N GLY A 227 -7.35 3.06 1.56
CA GLY A 227 -8.03 4.30 1.18
C GLY A 227 -7.17 5.18 0.28
N LEU A 228 -5.88 5.35 0.61
CA LEU A 228 -4.93 6.10 -0.22
C LEU A 228 -4.70 5.45 -1.59
N VAL A 229 -4.52 4.13 -1.64
CA VAL A 229 -4.35 3.39 -2.89
C VAL A 229 -5.60 3.51 -3.77
N PHE A 230 -6.79 3.39 -3.17
CA PHE A 230 -8.06 3.58 -3.87
C PHE A 230 -8.21 5.02 -4.39
N MET A 231 -7.91 6.03 -3.57
CA MET A 231 -7.97 7.44 -3.97
C MET A 231 -6.99 7.72 -5.12
N PHE A 232 -5.77 7.21 -5.05
CA PHE A 232 -4.76 7.34 -6.11
C PHE A 232 -5.22 6.70 -7.43
N ARG A 233 -5.75 5.47 -7.37
CA ARG A 233 -6.33 4.77 -8.53
C ARG A 233 -7.49 5.55 -9.14
N SER A 234 -8.40 6.03 -8.30
CA SER A 234 -9.58 6.80 -8.72
C SER A 234 -9.17 8.13 -9.38
N TYR A 235 -8.21 8.85 -8.78
CA TYR A 235 -7.66 10.08 -9.34
C TYR A 235 -7.04 9.85 -10.72
N HIS A 236 -6.15 8.85 -10.84
CA HIS A 236 -5.52 8.53 -12.12
C HIS A 236 -6.51 8.07 -13.19
N PHE A 237 -7.54 7.32 -12.80
CA PHE A 237 -8.59 6.91 -13.72
C PHE A 237 -9.37 8.11 -14.26
N ARG A 238 -9.81 9.01 -13.37
CA ARG A 238 -10.52 10.24 -13.76
C ARG A 238 -9.65 11.14 -14.64
N LEU A 239 -8.36 11.26 -14.33
CA LEU A 239 -7.42 12.04 -15.14
C LEU A 239 -7.27 11.47 -16.55
N ARG A 240 -7.07 10.15 -16.69
CA ARG A 240 -7.00 9.50 -18.01
C ARG A 240 -8.29 9.69 -18.81
N TYR A 241 -9.44 9.54 -18.15
CA TYR A 241 -10.74 9.74 -18.79
C TYR A 241 -10.92 11.19 -19.27
N SER A 242 -10.51 12.18 -18.46
CA SER A 242 -10.56 13.60 -18.86
C SER A 242 -9.68 13.89 -20.08
N ILE A 243 -8.45 13.35 -20.10
CA ILE A 243 -7.52 13.54 -21.22
C ILE A 243 -8.03 12.86 -22.49
N GLN A 244 -8.66 11.68 -22.38
CA GLN A 244 -9.29 11.01 -23.53
C GLN A 244 -10.44 11.83 -24.09
N ARG A 245 -11.32 12.34 -23.21
CA ARG A 245 -12.44 13.21 -23.60
C ARG A 245 -11.96 14.46 -24.31
N GLU A 246 -10.90 15.09 -23.81
CA GLU A 246 -10.32 16.28 -24.41
C GLU A 246 -9.74 16.00 -25.80
N ARG A 247 -9.06 14.85 -25.99
CA ARG A 247 -8.60 14.43 -27.32
C ARG A 247 -9.73 14.13 -28.29
N GLU A 248 -10.79 13.48 -27.83
CA GLU A 248 -11.97 13.22 -28.66
C GLU A 248 -12.62 14.53 -29.13
N LEU A 249 -12.77 15.49 -28.22
CA LEU A 249 -13.29 16.82 -28.57
C LEU A 249 -12.37 17.59 -29.51
N ASP A 250 -11.04 17.44 -29.38
CA ASP A 250 -10.08 18.08 -30.28
C ASP A 250 -10.12 17.46 -31.68
N LEU A 251 -10.25 16.13 -31.77
CA LEU A 251 -10.46 15.43 -33.05
C LEU A 251 -11.77 15.85 -33.71
N GLU A 252 -12.87 15.92 -32.96
CA GLU A 252 -14.18 16.35 -33.47
C GLU A 252 -14.13 17.80 -34.01
N LYS A 253 -13.40 18.69 -33.33
CA LYS A 253 -13.16 20.05 -33.83
C LYS A 253 -12.34 20.08 -35.11
N GLN A 254 -11.26 19.30 -35.19
CA GLN A 254 -10.44 19.21 -36.39
C GLN A 254 -11.23 18.65 -37.58
N GLU A 255 -12.07 17.63 -37.35
CA GLU A 255 -12.99 17.09 -38.35
C GLU A 255 -13.99 18.14 -38.82
N ALA A 256 -14.62 18.87 -37.89
CA ALA A 256 -15.56 19.94 -38.23
C ALA A 256 -14.89 21.09 -38.99
N GLU A 257 -13.66 21.49 -38.63
CA GLU A 257 -12.91 22.53 -39.33
C GLU A 257 -12.50 22.07 -40.74
N LEU A 258 -12.09 20.81 -40.89
CA LEU A 258 -11.78 20.21 -42.18
C LEU A 258 -13.03 20.17 -43.07
N GLN A 259 -14.18 19.75 -42.55
CA GLN A 259 -15.45 19.75 -43.29
C GLN A 259 -15.83 21.16 -43.73
N ALA A 260 -15.79 22.14 -42.83
CA ALA A 260 -16.10 23.54 -43.17
C ALA A 260 -15.14 24.10 -44.25
N ARG A 261 -13.87 23.71 -44.20
CA ARG A 261 -12.88 24.10 -45.22
C ARG A 261 -13.19 23.47 -46.58
N LEU A 262 -13.52 22.18 -46.61
CA LEU A 262 -13.92 21.47 -47.82
C LEU A 262 -15.20 22.07 -48.43
N GLU A 263 -16.22 22.36 -47.62
CA GLU A 263 -17.45 23.02 -48.08
C GLU A 263 -17.17 24.41 -48.66
N LYS A 264 -16.29 25.20 -48.02
CA LYS A 264 -15.90 26.52 -48.52
C LYS A 264 -15.13 26.42 -49.84
N GLU A 265 -14.24 25.43 -49.97
CA GLU A 265 -13.51 25.15 -51.20
C GLU A 265 -14.47 24.74 -52.32
N GLU A 266 -15.42 23.85 -52.05
CA GLU A 266 -16.47 23.45 -52.98
C GLU A 266 -17.33 24.64 -53.42
N GLN A 267 -17.79 25.48 -52.48
CA GLN A 267 -18.53 26.71 -52.80
C GLN A 267 -17.71 27.67 -53.67
N SER A 268 -16.42 27.83 -53.39
CA SER A 268 -15.56 28.68 -54.20
C SER A 268 -15.37 28.13 -55.62
N ARG A 269 -15.26 26.80 -55.76
CA ARG A 269 -15.15 26.11 -57.04
C ARG A 269 -16.42 26.27 -57.87
N LEU A 270 -17.59 26.09 -57.25
CA LEU A 270 -18.90 26.30 -57.89
C LEU A 270 -19.08 27.75 -58.35
N LYS A 271 -18.67 28.74 -57.55
CA LYS A 271 -18.70 30.16 -57.95
C LYS A 271 -17.78 30.45 -59.13
N ALA A 272 -16.56 29.91 -59.12
CA ALA A 272 -15.62 30.06 -60.24
C ALA A 272 -16.16 29.41 -61.52
N GLU A 273 -16.80 28.24 -61.40
CA GLU A 273 -17.47 27.55 -62.51
C GLU A 273 -18.64 28.38 -63.07
N GLN A 274 -19.47 28.97 -62.20
CA GLN A 274 -20.53 29.89 -62.63
C GLN A 274 -19.97 31.12 -63.37
N GLN A 275 -18.93 31.76 -62.84
CA GLN A 275 -18.30 32.91 -63.49
C GLN A 275 -17.70 32.55 -64.87
N LEU A 276 -17.10 31.36 -64.98
CA LEU A 276 -16.57 30.87 -66.24
C LEU A 276 -17.71 30.66 -67.26
N LEU A 277 -18.81 30.05 -66.85
CA LEU A 277 -20.00 29.86 -67.69
C LEU A 277 -20.61 31.20 -68.13
N GLU A 278 -20.72 32.18 -67.23
CA GLU A 278 -21.20 33.53 -67.56
C GLU A 278 -20.27 34.23 -68.56
N SER A 279 -18.96 34.14 -68.38
CA SER A 279 -17.96 34.68 -69.30
C SER A 279 -18.08 34.05 -70.69
N GLN A 280 -18.23 32.72 -70.76
CA GLN A 280 -18.47 32.00 -72.01
C GLN A 280 -19.77 32.44 -72.69
N GLN A 281 -20.86 32.62 -71.94
CA GLN A 281 -22.12 33.14 -72.49
C GLN A 281 -21.97 34.56 -73.04
N GLN A 282 -21.28 35.45 -72.31
CA GLN A 282 -21.02 36.81 -72.77
C GLN A 282 -20.16 36.83 -74.04
N GLN A 283 -19.14 35.96 -74.13
CA GLN A 283 -18.32 35.83 -75.31
C GLN A 283 -19.14 35.33 -76.51
N LEU A 284 -19.98 34.31 -76.31
CA LEU A 284 -20.89 33.80 -77.34
C LEU A 284 -21.89 34.88 -77.80
N GLN A 285 -22.41 35.71 -76.88
CA GLN A 285 -23.27 36.84 -77.23
C GLN A 285 -22.53 37.89 -78.06
N LYS A 286 -21.29 38.23 -77.70
CA LYS A 286 -20.45 39.16 -78.48
C LYS A 286 -20.18 38.64 -79.88
N GLU A 287 -19.86 37.34 -80.02
CA GLU A 287 -19.66 36.69 -81.32
C GLU A 287 -20.94 36.72 -82.17
N MET A 288 -22.11 36.44 -81.56
CA MET A 288 -23.40 36.58 -82.24
C MET A 288 -23.70 38.04 -82.66
N MET A 289 -23.40 39.03 -81.82
CA MET A 289 -23.59 40.44 -82.15
C MET A 289 -22.66 40.87 -83.29
N ALA A 290 -21.39 40.48 -83.25
CA ALA A 290 -20.42 40.75 -84.32
C ALA A 290 -20.87 40.11 -85.65
N SER A 291 -21.36 38.86 -85.61
CA SER A 291 -21.94 38.18 -86.78
C SER A 291 -23.18 38.90 -87.32
N LYS A 292 -24.09 39.36 -86.45
CA LYS A 292 -25.25 40.19 -86.84
C LYS A 292 -24.83 41.53 -87.46
N LEU A 293 -23.81 42.19 -86.91
CA LEU A 293 -23.23 43.43 -87.45
C LEU A 293 -22.60 43.21 -88.83
N GLN A 294 -21.83 42.14 -89.01
CA GLN A 294 -21.29 41.76 -90.31
C GLN A 294 -22.41 41.44 -91.31
N LEU A 295 -23.50 40.81 -90.88
CA LEU A 295 -24.65 40.53 -91.73
C LEU A 295 -25.39 41.82 -92.13
N ALA A 296 -25.55 42.76 -91.21
CA ALA A 296 -26.11 44.08 -91.48
C ALA A 296 -25.22 44.88 -92.46
N HIS A 297 -23.90 44.85 -92.25
CA HIS A 297 -22.94 45.49 -93.15
C HIS A 297 -22.93 44.88 -94.56
N LYS A 298 -23.05 43.54 -94.67
CA LYS A 298 -23.22 42.86 -95.96
C LYS A 298 -24.55 43.23 -96.65
N LYS A 299 -25.63 43.42 -95.89
CA LYS A 299 -26.92 43.91 -96.41
C LYS A 299 -26.81 45.35 -96.91
N GLU A 300 -26.12 46.22 -96.18
CA GLU A 300 -25.85 47.61 -96.55
C GLU A 300 -24.99 47.69 -97.82
N MET A 301 -23.93 46.87 -97.91
CA MET A 301 -23.12 46.74 -99.14
C MET A 301 -23.93 46.23 -100.32
N LEU A 302 -24.81 45.24 -100.14
CA LEU A 302 -25.71 44.78 -101.21
C LEU A 302 -26.68 45.88 -101.66
N PHE A 303 -27.13 46.73 -100.74
CA PHE A 303 -27.99 47.87 -101.06
C PHE A 303 -27.20 48.94 -101.84
N GLN A 304 -25.97 49.26 -101.43
CA GLN A 304 -25.08 50.19 -102.15
C GLN A 304 -24.66 49.67 -103.53
N ILE A 305 -24.48 48.35 -103.69
CA ILE A 305 -24.25 47.72 -105.01
C ILE A 305 -25.50 47.84 -105.89
N LYS A 306 -26.69 47.63 -105.34
CA LYS A 306 -27.96 47.75 -106.07
C LYS A 306 -28.25 49.19 -106.50
N GLU A 307 -27.95 50.17 -105.65
CA GLU A 307 -28.20 51.59 -105.93
C GLU A 307 -27.24 52.18 -106.97
N ARG A 308 -26.01 51.67 -107.05
CA ARG A 308 -25.01 52.07 -108.06
C ARG A 308 -25.16 51.42 -109.44
N LEU A 309 -26.12 50.51 -109.63
CA LEU A 309 -26.40 49.84 -110.90
C LEU A 309 -27.52 50.52 -111.74
N GLY A 310 -28.02 51.67 -111.30
CA GLY A 310 -29.25 52.28 -111.84
C GLY A 310 -29.15 53.27 -113.01
N THR A 311 -27.99 53.86 -113.37
CA THR A 311 -27.91 54.85 -114.47
C THR A 311 -26.54 54.92 -115.17
N ASN A 312 -26.56 54.65 -116.48
CA ASN A 312 -25.56 54.90 -117.55
C ASN A 312 -24.14 54.26 -117.50
N SER A 313 -24.02 53.26 -118.38
CA SER A 313 -22.96 52.97 -119.36
C SER A 313 -21.53 53.51 -119.18
N THR A 314 -20.61 52.54 -119.13
CA THR A 314 -19.16 52.57 -119.37
C THR A 314 -18.29 53.24 -118.30
N LEU A 315 -17.57 52.42 -117.52
CA LEU A 315 -16.11 52.50 -117.33
C LEU A 315 -15.58 51.42 -116.36
N ASN A 316 -14.75 50.55 -116.93
CA ASN A 316 -13.36 50.26 -116.52
C ASN A 316 -13.05 50.05 -115.02
N ILE A 317 -13.07 48.78 -114.61
CA ILE A 317 -12.83 48.23 -113.26
C ILE A 317 -11.38 48.39 -112.73
N ASN A 318 -10.46 48.97 -113.50
CA ASN A 318 -9.02 48.98 -113.18
C ASN A 318 -8.47 50.31 -112.63
N LYS A 319 -9.30 51.20 -112.06
CA LYS A 319 -8.84 52.49 -111.50
C LYS A 319 -9.37 52.81 -110.10
N ILE A 320 -9.47 51.80 -109.24
CA ILE A 320 -9.58 51.96 -107.78
C ILE A 320 -8.58 51.00 -107.12
N TRP A 321 -7.32 51.12 -107.54
CA TRP A 321 -6.21 50.38 -106.93
C TRP A 321 -4.96 51.25 -106.95
N ASN A 322 -5.03 52.38 -106.24
CA ASN A 322 -3.85 53.20 -105.96
C ASN A 322 -3.49 53.10 -104.48
N GLU A 323 -2.21 52.80 -104.28
CA GLU A 323 -1.48 52.33 -103.09
C GLU A 323 -1.30 53.38 -101.99
N GLU A 324 -2.15 54.40 -101.91
CA GLU A 324 -2.05 55.46 -100.88
C GLU A 324 -2.96 55.21 -99.66
N LEU A 325 -3.88 54.24 -99.76
CA LEU A 325 -4.85 53.90 -98.69
C LEU A 325 -4.33 52.85 -97.69
N LEU A 326 -3.27 52.10 -98.01
CA LEU A 326 -2.70 51.10 -97.07
C LEU A 326 -1.81 51.76 -95.99
N LEU A 327 -1.14 52.86 -96.30
CA LEU A 327 -0.15 53.49 -95.41
C LEU A 327 -0.75 54.17 -94.19
N ASP A 328 -1.99 54.67 -94.29
CA ASP A 328 -2.68 55.27 -93.16
C ASP A 328 -3.40 54.23 -92.29
N HIS A 329 -3.82 53.09 -92.85
CA HIS A 329 -4.41 52.01 -92.05
C HIS A 329 -3.38 51.38 -91.09
N ASP A 330 -2.16 51.12 -91.58
CA ASP A 330 -1.09 50.54 -90.77
C ASP A 330 -0.59 51.52 -89.68
N PHE A 331 -0.60 52.82 -89.96
CA PHE A 331 -0.26 53.82 -88.96
C PHE A 331 -1.36 53.98 -87.89
N GLU A 332 -2.64 54.05 -88.27
CA GLU A 332 -3.73 54.13 -87.29
C GLU A 332 -3.82 52.85 -86.45
N GLN A 333 -3.50 51.68 -87.00
CA GLN A 333 -3.39 50.44 -86.22
C GLN A 333 -2.21 50.48 -85.24
N ALA A 334 -1.03 50.93 -85.67
CA ALA A 334 0.13 51.09 -84.80
C ALA A 334 -0.13 52.11 -83.69
N LYS A 335 -0.79 53.23 -84.01
CA LYS A 335 -1.21 54.26 -83.07
C LYS A 335 -2.23 53.74 -82.06
N PHE A 336 -3.23 52.97 -82.51
CA PHE A 336 -4.23 52.36 -81.64
C PHE A 336 -3.58 51.39 -80.63
N GLN A 337 -2.68 50.50 -81.09
CA GLN A 337 -1.94 49.58 -80.22
C GLN A 337 -1.13 50.31 -79.14
N ILE A 338 -0.50 51.43 -79.49
CA ILE A 338 0.25 52.24 -78.52
C ILE A 338 -0.72 52.93 -77.54
N GLN A 339 -1.85 53.47 -78.02
CA GLN A 339 -2.81 54.17 -77.16
C GLN A 339 -3.63 53.25 -76.25
N GLU A 340 -3.82 51.98 -76.59
CA GLU A 340 -4.41 50.98 -75.67
C GLU A 340 -3.55 50.76 -74.42
N VAL A 341 -2.22 50.84 -74.55
CA VAL A 341 -1.28 50.61 -73.44
C VAL A 341 -0.83 51.94 -72.80
N HIS A 342 -0.63 52.97 -73.61
CA HIS A 342 -0.14 54.30 -73.22
C HIS A 342 -0.98 55.41 -73.90
N PRO A 343 -2.15 55.76 -73.33
CA PRO A 343 -3.11 56.69 -73.96
C PRO A 343 -2.51 58.06 -74.32
N ASP A 344 -1.60 58.57 -73.48
CA ASP A 344 -1.01 59.91 -73.58
C ASP A 344 0.33 59.96 -74.32
N PHE A 345 0.80 58.85 -74.91
CA PHE A 345 2.14 58.72 -75.50
C PHE A 345 2.49 59.85 -76.49
N PHE A 346 1.64 60.09 -77.49
CA PHE A 346 1.90 61.11 -78.51
C PHE A 346 1.84 62.54 -77.95
N THR A 347 0.96 62.78 -76.97
CA THR A 347 0.82 64.08 -76.31
C THR A 347 2.07 64.42 -75.49
N LEU A 348 2.55 63.46 -74.68
CA LEU A 348 3.76 63.62 -73.88
C LEU A 348 5.02 63.76 -74.76
N LEU A 349 5.10 62.98 -75.84
CA LEU A 349 6.22 63.06 -76.80
C LEU A 349 6.31 64.45 -77.46
N ILE A 350 5.18 65.04 -77.82
CA ILE A 350 5.14 66.39 -78.39
C ILE A 350 5.52 67.44 -77.33
N GLN A 351 5.09 67.26 -76.08
CA GLN A 351 5.39 68.18 -74.98
C GLN A 351 6.88 68.19 -74.59
N GLN A 352 7.55 67.03 -74.66
CA GLN A 352 8.97 66.89 -74.33
C GLN A 352 9.92 67.32 -75.47
N ALA A 353 9.41 67.56 -76.68
CA ALA A 353 10.24 67.96 -77.81
C ALA A 353 10.63 69.45 -77.73
N GLN A 354 11.93 69.75 -77.87
CA GLN A 354 12.45 71.11 -77.93
C GLN A 354 12.14 71.80 -79.28
N GLN A 355 11.83 71.02 -80.32
CA GLN A 355 11.47 71.50 -81.64
C GLN A 355 10.27 70.73 -82.19
N LYS A 356 9.46 71.38 -83.04
CA LYS A 356 8.24 70.78 -83.61
C LYS A 356 8.54 69.48 -84.38
N LEU A 357 7.93 68.39 -83.94
CA LEU A 357 7.93 67.10 -84.65
C LEU A 357 6.96 67.15 -85.83
N THR A 358 7.39 66.67 -87.01
CA THR A 358 6.51 66.57 -88.19
C THR A 358 5.66 65.30 -88.13
N THR A 359 4.61 65.21 -88.94
CA THR A 359 3.77 63.99 -89.01
C THR A 359 4.60 62.73 -89.31
N LEU A 360 5.58 62.84 -90.22
CA LEU A 360 6.52 61.75 -90.51
C LEU A 360 7.41 61.39 -89.30
N ASP A 361 7.80 62.36 -88.47
CA ASP A 361 8.58 62.10 -87.25
C ASP A 361 7.72 61.33 -86.24
N LEU A 362 6.43 61.68 -86.09
CA LEU A 362 5.49 60.98 -85.21
C LEU A 362 5.21 59.55 -85.68
N LYS A 363 5.03 59.34 -86.99
CA LYS A 363 4.92 57.99 -87.59
C LYS A 363 6.16 57.16 -87.28
N LEU A 364 7.36 57.75 -87.42
CA LEU A 364 8.61 57.07 -87.10
C LEU A 364 8.72 56.71 -85.62
N CYS A 365 8.38 57.63 -84.71
CA CYS A 365 8.39 57.37 -83.27
C CYS A 365 7.44 56.23 -82.89
N ALA A 366 6.26 56.14 -83.51
CA ALA A 366 5.32 55.04 -83.28
C ALA A 366 5.94 53.67 -83.64
N TYR A 367 6.51 53.54 -84.84
CA TYR A 367 7.13 52.28 -85.25
C TYR A 367 8.38 51.92 -84.43
N LEU A 368 9.12 52.92 -83.97
CA LEU A 368 10.27 52.72 -83.07
C LEU A 368 9.85 52.29 -81.67
N HIS A 369 8.75 52.83 -81.14
CA HIS A 369 8.17 52.39 -79.87
C HIS A 369 7.75 50.91 -79.93
N LEU A 370 7.22 50.46 -81.07
CA LEU A 370 6.90 49.06 -81.34
C LEU A 370 8.14 48.18 -81.66
N ASN A 371 9.35 48.68 -81.41
CA ASN A 371 10.62 47.98 -81.63
C ASN A 371 10.84 47.48 -83.06
N MET A 372 10.29 48.16 -84.08
CA MET A 372 10.53 47.79 -85.46
C MET A 372 11.96 48.13 -85.90
N ASP A 373 12.56 47.25 -86.70
CA ASP A 373 13.90 47.48 -87.23
C ASP A 373 13.90 48.56 -88.34
N THR A 374 15.07 49.15 -88.60
CA THR A 374 15.23 50.24 -89.58
C THR A 374 14.82 49.81 -91.00
N LYS A 375 15.00 48.53 -91.36
CA LYS A 375 14.70 48.03 -92.71
C LYS A 375 13.19 47.88 -92.92
N LYS A 376 12.47 47.40 -91.90
CA LYS A 376 11.02 47.24 -91.89
C LYS A 376 10.32 48.60 -91.87
N ILE A 377 10.84 49.55 -91.09
CA ILE A 377 10.32 50.92 -91.10
C ILE A 377 10.52 51.58 -92.47
N ALA A 378 11.68 51.37 -93.10
CA ALA A 378 11.96 51.88 -94.44
C ALA A 378 11.00 51.31 -95.50
N GLN A 379 10.68 50.02 -95.40
CA GLN A 379 9.67 49.36 -96.25
C GLN A 379 8.27 49.92 -96.01
N ILE A 380 7.83 50.04 -94.75
CA ILE A 380 6.50 50.55 -94.39
C ILE A 380 6.35 52.01 -94.83
N LEU A 381 7.37 52.85 -94.67
CA LEU A 381 7.30 54.26 -95.04
C LEU A 381 7.67 54.52 -96.51
N HIS A 382 7.97 53.48 -97.30
CA HIS A 382 8.48 53.58 -98.67
C HIS A 382 9.62 54.60 -98.86
N ILE A 383 10.56 54.63 -97.92
CA ILE A 383 11.77 55.48 -97.97
C ILE A 383 13.04 54.64 -97.86
N GLU A 384 14.18 55.18 -98.27
CA GLU A 384 15.46 54.48 -98.09
C GLU A 384 15.79 54.28 -96.60
N ALA A 385 16.39 53.14 -96.25
CA ALA A 385 16.86 52.86 -94.89
C ALA A 385 17.86 53.91 -94.37
N LYS A 386 18.60 54.56 -95.28
CA LYS A 386 19.48 55.70 -94.96
C LYS A 386 18.66 56.89 -94.45
N SER A 387 17.51 57.18 -95.06
CA SER A 387 16.59 58.24 -94.65
C SER A 387 16.01 58.00 -93.26
N VAL A 388 15.69 56.74 -92.92
CA VAL A 388 15.24 56.38 -91.55
C VAL A 388 16.33 56.68 -90.51
N ARG A 389 17.61 56.34 -90.79
CA ARG A 389 18.73 56.63 -89.88
C ARG A 389 18.94 58.12 -89.68
N MET A 390 18.85 58.90 -90.77
CA MET A 390 18.95 60.36 -90.70
C MET A 390 17.78 60.96 -89.91
N SER A 391 16.56 60.46 -90.10
CA SER A 391 15.39 60.88 -89.32
C SER A 391 15.53 60.52 -87.84
N ARG A 392 16.09 59.36 -87.47
CA ARG A 392 16.40 59.02 -86.06
C ARG A 392 17.34 60.04 -85.43
N TYR A 393 18.40 60.41 -86.14
CA TYR A 393 19.34 61.44 -85.66
C TYR A 393 18.66 62.80 -85.50
N ARG A 394 17.84 63.20 -86.48
CA ARG A 394 17.05 64.43 -86.43
C ARG A 394 16.06 64.43 -85.26
N ILE A 395 15.35 63.33 -85.02
CA ILE A 395 14.40 63.20 -83.91
C ILE A 395 15.12 63.28 -82.57
N LYS A 396 16.29 62.63 -82.41
CA LYS A 396 17.13 62.78 -81.21
C LYS A 396 17.44 64.25 -80.92
N GLN A 397 17.85 65.01 -81.94
CA GLN A 397 18.12 66.44 -81.79
C GLN A 397 16.85 67.23 -81.42
N LYS A 398 15.70 66.92 -82.03
CA LYS A 398 14.41 67.58 -81.72
C LYS A 398 13.91 67.26 -80.30
N LEU A 399 14.30 66.11 -79.75
CA LEU A 399 13.99 65.68 -78.38
C LEU A 399 15.08 66.07 -77.35
N GLY A 400 16.14 66.75 -77.77
CA GLY A 400 17.22 67.18 -76.87
C GLY A 400 18.11 66.04 -76.34
N LEU A 401 18.13 64.88 -76.99
CA LEU A 401 18.89 63.70 -76.58
C LEU A 401 20.38 63.83 -76.97
N SER A 402 21.28 63.41 -76.08
CA SER A 402 22.72 63.37 -76.32
C SER A 402 23.10 62.26 -77.31
N LYS A 403 24.37 62.24 -77.77
CA LYS A 403 24.84 61.20 -78.70
C LYS A 403 24.81 59.79 -78.10
N GLU A 404 24.92 59.69 -76.77
CA GLU A 404 24.98 58.42 -76.05
C GLU A 404 23.59 57.88 -75.67
N ASP A 405 22.55 58.72 -75.67
CA ASP A 405 21.19 58.31 -75.33
C ASP A 405 20.54 57.46 -76.44
N ASP A 406 19.90 56.34 -76.09
CA ASP A 406 19.14 55.52 -77.04
C ASP A 406 17.72 56.05 -77.24
N LEU A 407 17.37 56.37 -78.50
CA LEU A 407 16.06 56.88 -78.87
C LEU A 407 14.94 55.86 -78.60
N ASN A 408 15.19 54.56 -78.80
CA ASN A 408 14.15 53.55 -78.59
C ASN A 408 13.83 53.38 -77.11
N ILE A 409 14.87 53.38 -76.27
CA ILE A 409 14.72 53.32 -74.81
C ILE A 409 13.96 54.56 -74.33
N PHE A 410 14.34 55.75 -74.79
CA PHE A 410 13.63 56.98 -74.46
C PHE A 410 12.13 56.88 -74.80
N LEU A 411 11.79 56.47 -76.02
CA LEU A 411 10.40 56.34 -76.45
C LEU A 411 9.62 55.32 -75.59
N GLN A 412 10.18 54.17 -75.23
CA GLN A 412 9.51 53.19 -74.35
C GLN A 412 9.25 53.72 -72.92
N HIS A 413 10.02 54.70 -72.46
CA HIS A 413 9.83 55.31 -71.14
C HIS A 413 8.81 56.45 -71.14
N ILE A 414 8.33 56.89 -72.31
CA ILE A 414 7.29 57.93 -72.38
C ILE A 414 5.94 57.31 -72.00
N GLY A 415 5.40 57.73 -70.85
CA GLY A 415 4.09 57.28 -70.38
C GLY A 415 4.12 56.05 -69.45
N THR A 416 5.30 55.51 -69.13
CA THR A 416 5.48 54.58 -68.01
C THR A 416 5.82 55.37 -66.74
N LYS A 417 4.91 55.37 -65.75
CA LYS A 417 5.27 55.84 -64.40
C LYS A 417 6.37 54.94 -63.87
N GLN A 418 7.54 55.50 -63.56
CA GLN A 418 8.52 54.82 -62.72
C GLN A 418 7.87 54.50 -61.38
N VAL A 419 7.80 53.21 -61.08
CA VAL A 419 7.76 52.67 -59.71
C VAL A 419 9.13 52.07 -59.45
#